data_AF-A0AAD7A1H2-F1
#
_entry.id   AF-A0AAD7A1H2-F1
#
_cell.length_a   1.000
_cell.length_b   1.000
_cell.length_c   1.000
_cell.angle_alpha   90.00
_cell.angle_beta   90.00
_cell.angle_gamma   90.00
#
_symmetry.space_group_name_H-M   'P 1'
#
loop_
_entity.id
_entity.type
_entity.pdbx_description
1 polymer ?
#
loop_
_entity_poly.entity_id
_entity_poly.type
_entity_poly.pdbx_seq_one_letter_code
_entity_poly.pdbx_strand_id
1 'polypeptide(L)'
;MSSHPPSASMTITLSTAEDSYPPYMVEEDTEKARAESVTPGLDKHSKRRQPRVLTFYRSMSWMLGFRDKYSLFNCFVWGGALFGFCLARAMAMNPGRTPHLLVPGEWFWLSQSIYKPNLFIHIYLATFGGIGALFQFLPVIRRRKVILHRINGYAVLFCLIVAVACGSVIARRSFGGEANSQSSYYVQAIMIIYAALMGIYNVKKDTRRHRKWMLRMVTYFASVLTARLIALPARAIMTVIGTYYTVWRCDEVINLLRAPETIQGSFPQCTSGINPADVYVAVHASTRDLPLHVASAARAAQGMALWIAIVIHIIGVEFYIFQTDAANQVRLNFALEPRDFTQN
;
A
#
# COMPACT_ATOMS: atom_id res chain seq x y z
N MET A 1 34.53 24.00 -61.70
CA MET A 1 34.99 23.19 -60.54
C MET A 1 33.75 22.75 -59.76
N SER A 2 33.79 21.53 -59.20
CA SER A 2 32.75 20.81 -58.44
C SER A 2 31.72 20.00 -59.24
N SER A 3 32.05 18.72 -59.40
CA SER A 3 31.24 17.60 -59.86
C SER A 3 30.25 17.11 -58.79
N HIS A 4 28.96 17.04 -59.11
CA HIS A 4 27.97 16.21 -58.43
C HIS A 4 27.67 14.97 -59.28
N PRO A 5 27.61 13.76 -58.69
CA PRO A 5 26.85 12.66 -59.26
C PRO A 5 25.52 12.40 -58.50
N PRO A 6 24.54 11.75 -59.14
CA PRO A 6 23.15 11.68 -58.69
C PRO A 6 22.83 10.46 -57.79
N SER A 7 21.63 10.53 -57.23
CA SER A 7 20.91 9.61 -56.34
C SER A 7 20.85 8.14 -56.79
N ALA A 8 21.09 7.22 -55.85
CA ALA A 8 20.66 5.83 -55.91
C ALA A 8 19.63 5.56 -54.80
N SER A 9 18.44 5.11 -55.19
CA SER A 9 17.39 4.62 -54.31
C SER A 9 17.72 3.20 -53.86
N MET A 10 17.76 2.95 -52.55
CA MET A 10 18.07 1.64 -51.96
C MET A 10 16.82 1.08 -51.30
N THR A 11 16.18 0.14 -51.98
CA THR A 11 15.10 -0.70 -51.44
C THR A 11 15.72 -1.68 -50.44
N ILE A 12 15.37 -1.53 -49.15
CA ILE A 12 15.77 -2.49 -48.11
C ILE A 12 14.68 -3.54 -47.97
N THR A 13 14.96 -4.75 -48.48
CA THR A 13 14.22 -5.97 -48.19
C THR A 13 14.53 -6.43 -46.76
N LEU A 14 13.55 -6.41 -45.86
CA LEU A 14 13.65 -7.04 -44.55
C LEU A 14 13.59 -8.57 -44.72
N SER A 15 14.71 -9.23 -44.44
CA SER A 15 14.79 -10.69 -44.30
C SER A 15 14.28 -11.07 -42.90
N THR A 16 13.26 -11.93 -42.84
CA THR A 16 12.78 -12.58 -41.63
C THR A 16 13.73 -13.73 -41.28
N ALA A 17 14.71 -13.47 -40.41
CA ALA A 17 15.48 -14.52 -39.77
C ALA A 17 14.68 -15.07 -38.59
N GLU A 18 14.16 -16.27 -38.78
CA GLU A 18 13.43 -17.08 -37.82
C GLU A 18 14.47 -17.83 -36.96
N ASP A 19 14.74 -17.34 -35.75
CA ASP A 19 15.67 -18.00 -34.82
C ASP A 19 15.02 -19.26 -34.24
N SER A 20 15.31 -20.39 -34.87
CA SER A 20 14.94 -21.74 -34.45
C SER A 20 15.72 -22.18 -33.21
N TYR A 21 15.03 -22.36 -32.08
CA TYR A 21 15.58 -23.02 -30.89
C TYR A 21 15.65 -24.56 -31.09
N PRO A 22 16.68 -25.25 -30.56
CA PRO A 22 16.84 -26.69 -30.77
C PRO A 22 15.85 -27.52 -29.92
N PRO A 23 15.40 -28.68 -30.41
CA PRO A 23 14.45 -29.53 -29.70
C PRO A 23 15.13 -30.30 -28.57
N TYR A 24 14.44 -30.42 -27.43
CA TYR A 24 14.80 -31.34 -26.35
C TYR A 24 14.65 -32.78 -26.84
N MET A 25 15.77 -33.49 -26.96
CA MET A 25 15.82 -34.94 -27.14
C MET A 25 15.42 -35.63 -25.83
N VAL A 26 14.49 -36.58 -25.93
CA VAL A 26 14.15 -37.54 -24.89
C VAL A 26 15.10 -38.73 -25.06
N GLU A 27 16.05 -38.91 -24.15
CA GLU A 27 16.85 -40.15 -24.04
C GLU A 27 16.38 -40.92 -22.79
N GLU A 28 15.37 -41.75 -22.97
CA GLU A 28 15.27 -43.03 -22.25
C GLU A 28 16.30 -43.98 -22.89
N ASP A 29 16.89 -44.87 -22.09
CA ASP A 29 17.83 -45.94 -22.49
C ASP A 29 19.34 -45.62 -22.56
N THR A 30 19.92 -45.08 -21.48
CA THR A 30 21.36 -45.35 -21.17
C THR A 30 21.62 -45.62 -19.68
N GLU A 31 20.60 -46.09 -18.96
CA GLU A 31 20.70 -46.64 -17.61
C GLU A 31 21.19 -48.09 -17.65
N LYS A 32 22.44 -48.36 -18.12
CA LYS A 32 23.11 -49.67 -17.90
C LYS A 32 24.60 -49.78 -18.25
N ALA A 33 25.23 -48.79 -18.89
CA ALA A 33 26.61 -48.94 -19.39
C ALA A 33 27.68 -48.10 -18.67
N ARG A 34 27.40 -47.59 -17.45
CA ARG A 34 28.39 -46.86 -16.64
C ARG A 34 28.43 -47.31 -15.19
N ALA A 35 28.12 -48.58 -14.95
CA ALA A 35 28.65 -49.30 -13.81
C ALA A 35 29.99 -49.89 -14.25
N GLU A 36 31.00 -49.84 -13.37
CA GLU A 36 32.37 -50.38 -13.56
C GLU A 36 33.37 -49.48 -14.30
N SER A 37 33.94 -48.51 -13.58
CA SER A 37 35.39 -48.39 -13.38
C SER A 37 35.74 -47.05 -12.73
N VAL A 38 36.82 -47.06 -11.95
CA VAL A 38 37.48 -45.95 -11.22
C VAL A 38 37.13 -45.88 -9.72
N THR A 39 38.05 -46.46 -8.94
CA THR A 39 38.20 -46.48 -7.48
C THR A 39 38.67 -45.14 -6.89
N PRO A 40 38.67 -44.97 -5.55
CA PRO A 40 38.25 -43.74 -4.88
C PRO A 40 39.40 -42.81 -4.52
N GLY A 41 39.21 -41.51 -4.79
CA GLY A 41 40.14 -40.45 -4.40
C GLY A 41 39.37 -39.24 -3.90
N LEU A 42 39.63 -38.88 -2.64
CA LEU A 42 39.25 -37.67 -1.91
C LEU A 42 38.44 -36.61 -2.70
N ASP A 43 37.15 -36.50 -2.37
CA ASP A 43 36.49 -35.20 -2.31
C ASP A 43 35.57 -35.16 -1.09
N LYS A 44 36.14 -34.75 0.05
CA LYS A 44 35.37 -34.24 1.18
C LYS A 44 34.76 -32.91 0.73
N HIS A 45 33.67 -32.97 -0.03
CA HIS A 45 32.79 -31.82 -0.21
C HIS A 45 32.27 -31.43 1.18
N SER A 46 32.88 -30.37 1.71
CA SER A 46 32.40 -29.61 2.84
C SER A 46 30.90 -29.39 2.67
N LYS A 47 30.08 -30.12 3.46
CA LYS A 47 28.69 -29.77 3.71
C LYS A 47 28.70 -28.41 4.39
N ARG A 48 28.76 -27.33 3.60
CA ARG A 48 28.67 -25.95 4.07
C ARG A 48 27.33 -25.85 4.79
N ARG A 49 27.35 -25.93 6.13
CA ARG A 49 26.17 -25.81 6.99
C ARG A 49 25.43 -24.56 6.55
N GLN A 50 24.26 -24.73 5.96
CA GLN A 50 23.43 -23.59 5.58
C GLN A 50 23.15 -22.79 6.86
N PRO A 51 23.25 -21.45 6.81
CA PRO A 51 23.03 -20.62 7.98
C PRO A 51 21.63 -20.92 8.54
N ARG A 52 21.51 -21.08 9.87
CA ARG A 52 20.26 -21.46 10.56
C ARG A 52 19.06 -20.61 10.13
N VAL A 53 19.31 -19.33 9.84
CA VAL A 53 18.32 -18.36 9.32
C VAL A 53 17.74 -18.78 7.97
N LEU A 54 18.56 -19.28 7.04
CA LEU A 54 18.10 -19.72 5.72
C LEU A 54 17.26 -20.99 5.81
N THR A 55 17.61 -21.91 6.72
CA THR A 55 16.84 -23.12 7.00
C THR A 55 15.49 -22.78 7.64
N PHE A 56 15.47 -21.85 8.59
CA PHE A 56 14.24 -21.33 9.21
C PHE A 56 13.34 -20.62 8.18
N TYR A 57 13.91 -19.75 7.34
CA TYR A 57 13.18 -19.07 6.27
C TYR A 57 12.53 -20.06 5.29
N ARG A 58 13.27 -21.08 4.85
CA ARG A 58 12.74 -22.14 3.97
C ARG A 58 11.61 -22.93 4.65
N SER A 59 11.75 -23.25 5.93
CA SER A 59 10.73 -23.93 6.72
C SER A 59 9.44 -23.11 6.83
N MET A 60 9.54 -21.82 7.21
CA MET A 60 8.40 -20.91 7.24
C MET A 60 7.78 -20.70 5.86
N SER A 61 8.60 -20.55 4.83
CA SER A 61 8.14 -20.40 3.45
C SER A 61 7.32 -21.60 3.01
N TRP A 62 7.80 -22.81 3.30
CA TRP A 62 7.07 -24.05 3.02
C TRP A 62 5.78 -24.16 3.83
N MET A 63 5.82 -23.84 5.13
CA MET A 63 4.67 -23.91 6.05
C MET A 63 3.56 -22.93 5.67
N LEU A 64 3.91 -21.70 5.29
CA LEU A 64 2.98 -20.66 4.82
C LEU A 64 2.65 -20.80 3.33
N GLY A 65 3.39 -21.67 2.63
CA GLY A 65 3.12 -22.06 1.26
C GLY A 65 3.66 -21.15 0.19
N PHE A 66 4.57 -20.25 0.55
CA PHE A 66 5.38 -19.47 -0.37
C PHE A 66 6.47 -20.38 -0.95
N ARG A 67 6.60 -20.41 -2.28
CA ARG A 67 7.65 -21.17 -2.99
C ARG A 67 8.70 -20.27 -3.63
N ASP A 68 8.41 -18.98 -3.73
CA ASP A 68 9.31 -17.97 -4.26
C ASP A 68 10.03 -17.24 -3.10
N LYS A 69 11.30 -16.90 -3.34
CA LYS A 69 12.21 -16.32 -2.34
C LYS A 69 11.78 -14.93 -1.90
N TYR A 70 11.07 -14.18 -2.73
CA TYR A 70 10.67 -12.79 -2.43
C TYR A 70 9.26 -12.69 -1.84
N SER A 71 8.39 -13.66 -2.13
CA SER A 71 6.99 -13.62 -1.71
C SER A 71 6.79 -13.69 -0.18
N LEU A 72 7.57 -14.51 0.53
CA LEU A 72 7.50 -14.56 2.00
C LEU A 72 8.07 -13.28 2.63
N PHE A 73 9.20 -12.78 2.12
CA PHE A 73 9.77 -11.51 2.55
C PHE A 73 8.79 -10.35 2.38
N ASN A 74 8.14 -10.24 1.21
CA ASN A 74 7.13 -9.22 0.97
C ASN A 74 5.89 -9.38 1.86
N CYS A 75 5.43 -10.60 2.10
CA CYS A 75 4.36 -10.87 3.05
C CYS A 75 4.73 -10.43 4.48
N PHE A 76 5.98 -10.65 4.89
CA PHE A 76 6.45 -10.26 6.22
C PHE A 76 6.61 -8.74 6.32
N VAL A 77 7.26 -8.08 5.35
CA VAL A 77 7.50 -6.64 5.38
C VAL A 77 6.18 -5.88 5.25
N TRP A 78 5.44 -6.09 4.17
CA TRP A 78 4.23 -5.31 3.88
C TRP A 78 3.02 -5.81 4.65
N GLY A 79 2.85 -7.13 4.73
CA GLY A 79 1.77 -7.72 5.53
C GLY A 79 2.00 -7.56 7.02
N GLY A 80 3.23 -7.75 7.51
CA GLY A 80 3.57 -7.48 8.91
C GLY A 80 3.44 -6.01 9.28
N ALA A 81 3.84 -5.08 8.40
CA ALA A 81 3.60 -3.65 8.62
C ALA A 81 2.10 -3.31 8.70
N LEU A 82 1.27 -3.86 7.81
CA LEU A 82 -0.17 -3.69 7.86
C LEU A 82 -0.78 -4.28 9.14
N PHE A 83 -0.35 -5.48 9.54
CA PHE A 83 -0.78 -6.11 10.78
C PHE A 83 -0.44 -5.28 12.02
N GLY A 84 0.84 -4.89 12.14
CA GLY A 84 1.34 -4.09 13.24
C GLY A 84 0.65 -2.74 13.33
N PHE A 85 0.38 -2.11 12.19
CA PHE A 85 -0.39 -0.87 12.15
C PHE A 85 -1.83 -1.06 12.63
N CYS A 86 -2.53 -2.09 12.16
CA CYS A 86 -3.89 -2.40 12.60
C CYS A 86 -3.93 -2.64 14.11
N LEU A 87 -2.97 -3.41 14.65
CA LEU A 87 -2.89 -3.67 16.08
C LEU A 87 -2.58 -2.40 16.89
N ALA A 88 -1.64 -1.57 16.43
CA ALA A 88 -1.35 -0.29 17.07
C ALA A 88 -2.57 0.65 17.05
N ARG A 89 -3.40 0.58 16.01
CA ARG A 89 -4.63 1.39 15.88
C ARG A 89 -5.84 0.82 16.60
N ALA A 90 -5.79 -0.44 17.06
CA ALA A 90 -6.86 -1.02 17.87
C ALA A 90 -7.12 -0.22 19.16
N MET A 91 -6.11 0.47 19.71
CA MET A 91 -6.28 1.37 20.85
C MET A 91 -7.25 2.54 20.57
N ALA A 92 -7.40 2.95 19.31
CA ALA A 92 -8.31 4.02 18.89
C ALA A 92 -9.77 3.55 18.79
N MET A 93 -10.05 2.26 18.99
CA MET A 93 -11.41 1.73 19.11
C MET A 93 -12.07 2.12 20.43
N ASN A 94 -11.29 2.43 21.49
CA ASN A 94 -11.85 2.90 22.76
C ASN A 94 -12.25 4.38 22.62
N PRO A 95 -13.54 4.74 22.73
CA PRO A 95 -14.01 6.11 22.54
C PRO A 95 -13.39 7.14 23.48
N GLY A 96 -12.97 6.73 24.68
CA GLY A 96 -12.30 7.61 25.64
C GLY A 96 -10.85 7.94 25.25
N ARG A 97 -10.20 7.08 24.45
CA ARG A 97 -8.81 7.28 24.01
C ARG A 97 -8.69 7.94 22.64
N THR A 98 -9.68 7.74 21.76
CA THR A 98 -9.66 8.27 20.38
C THR A 98 -9.30 9.77 20.31
N PRO A 99 -9.87 10.68 21.13
CA PRO A 99 -9.56 12.10 21.06
C PRO A 99 -8.07 12.41 21.27
N HIS A 100 -7.39 11.63 22.12
CA HIS A 100 -5.97 11.80 22.45
C HIS A 100 -5.02 11.16 21.42
N LEU A 101 -5.54 10.26 20.56
CA LEU A 101 -4.77 9.56 19.53
C LEU A 101 -4.85 10.24 18.15
N LEU A 102 -5.74 11.21 18.00
CA LEU A 102 -5.86 12.06 16.81
C LEU A 102 -4.86 13.21 16.86
N VAL A 103 -4.65 13.86 15.72
CA VAL A 103 -3.89 15.12 15.69
C VAL A 103 -4.63 16.15 16.54
N PRO A 104 -3.94 16.96 17.36
CA PRO A 104 -4.60 17.98 18.18
C PRO A 104 -5.51 18.87 17.33
N GLY A 105 -6.70 19.19 17.84
CA GLY A 105 -7.70 19.99 17.14
C GLY A 105 -8.65 19.21 16.23
N GLU A 106 -8.28 18.02 15.72
CA GLU A 106 -9.17 17.23 14.84
C GLU A 106 -10.49 16.84 15.51
N TRP A 107 -10.45 16.58 16.83
CA TRP A 107 -11.64 16.20 17.58
C TRP A 107 -12.73 17.28 17.58
N PHE A 108 -12.38 18.56 17.38
CA PHE A 108 -13.37 19.63 17.24
C PHE A 108 -14.39 19.33 16.13
N TRP A 109 -13.91 18.92 14.96
CA TRP A 109 -14.77 18.52 13.85
C TRP A 109 -15.27 17.09 14.00
N LEU A 110 -14.39 16.15 14.35
CA LEU A 110 -14.70 14.73 14.34
C LEU A 110 -15.62 14.28 15.49
N SER A 111 -15.88 15.13 16.48
CA SER A 111 -16.85 14.86 17.54
C SER A 111 -18.30 15.16 17.15
N GLN A 112 -18.54 15.86 16.03
CA GLN A 112 -19.88 16.24 15.58
C GLN A 112 -20.69 15.02 15.09
N SER A 113 -22.01 15.17 15.06
CA SER A 113 -22.98 14.07 14.87
C SER A 113 -22.77 13.25 13.60
N ILE A 114 -22.35 13.87 12.49
CA ILE A 114 -22.09 13.16 11.24
C ILE A 114 -20.71 12.48 11.22
N TYR A 115 -19.68 13.12 11.75
CA TYR A 115 -18.30 12.64 11.62
C TYR A 115 -17.95 11.59 12.68
N LYS A 116 -18.47 11.73 13.90
CA LYS A 116 -18.18 10.81 15.02
C LYS A 116 -18.53 9.36 14.71
N PRO A 117 -19.76 9.01 14.30
CA PRO A 117 -20.09 7.61 13.96
C PRO A 117 -19.26 7.11 12.78
N ASN A 118 -19.06 7.93 11.74
CA ASN A 118 -18.25 7.56 10.58
C ASN A 118 -16.79 7.30 10.95
N LEU A 119 -16.22 8.09 11.87
CA LEU A 119 -14.86 7.87 12.38
C LEU A 119 -14.74 6.50 13.07
N PHE A 120 -15.67 6.16 13.97
CA PHE A 120 -15.63 4.87 14.65
C PHE A 120 -15.86 3.71 13.68
N ILE A 121 -16.88 3.77 12.82
CA ILE A 121 -17.13 2.73 11.80
C ILE A 121 -15.87 2.52 10.94
N HIS A 122 -15.25 3.62 10.49
CA HIS A 122 -13.99 3.56 9.76
C HIS A 122 -12.89 2.85 10.57
N ILE A 123 -12.62 3.27 11.81
CA ILE A 123 -11.58 2.66 12.66
C ILE A 123 -11.83 1.16 12.85
N TYR A 124 -13.04 0.76 13.20
CA TYR A 124 -13.37 -0.65 13.44
C TYR A 124 -13.20 -1.48 12.17
N LEU A 125 -13.88 -1.10 11.09
CA LEU A 125 -13.91 -1.89 9.87
C LEU A 125 -12.57 -1.87 9.11
N ALA A 126 -11.83 -0.75 9.13
CA ALA A 126 -10.49 -0.68 8.56
C ALA A 126 -9.52 -1.60 9.31
N THR A 127 -9.62 -1.68 10.63
CA THR A 127 -8.74 -2.53 11.46
C THR A 127 -9.05 -4.01 11.24
N PHE A 128 -10.32 -4.41 11.33
CA PHE A 128 -10.72 -5.80 11.10
C PHE A 128 -10.48 -6.23 9.65
N GLY A 129 -10.83 -5.38 8.68
CA GLY A 129 -10.60 -5.65 7.26
C GLY A 129 -9.11 -5.74 6.93
N GLY A 130 -8.28 -4.86 7.50
CA GLY A 130 -6.83 -4.87 7.32
C GLY A 130 -6.16 -6.13 7.86
N ILE A 131 -6.56 -6.59 9.06
CA ILE A 131 -6.11 -7.88 9.62
C ILE A 131 -6.59 -9.04 8.74
N GLY A 132 -7.86 -9.04 8.35
CA GLY A 132 -8.47 -10.06 7.50
C GLY A 132 -7.78 -10.19 6.13
N ALA A 133 -7.32 -9.07 5.56
CA ALA A 133 -6.62 -9.03 4.28
C ALA A 133 -5.31 -9.82 4.29
N LEU A 134 -4.62 -9.93 5.42
CA LEU A 134 -3.39 -10.72 5.53
C LEU A 134 -3.63 -12.20 5.24
N PHE A 135 -4.72 -12.73 5.79
CA PHE A 135 -5.11 -14.12 5.56
C PHE A 135 -5.53 -14.37 4.11
N GLN A 136 -5.96 -13.35 3.36
CA GLN A 136 -6.30 -13.49 1.94
C GLN A 136 -5.08 -13.82 1.07
N PHE A 137 -3.91 -13.29 1.42
CA PHE A 137 -2.68 -13.50 0.63
C PHE A 137 -1.84 -14.69 1.08
N LEU A 138 -2.24 -15.42 2.14
CA LEU A 138 -1.59 -16.66 2.55
C LEU A 138 -1.89 -17.79 1.55
N PRO A 139 -0.90 -18.30 0.80
CA PRO A 139 -1.14 -19.31 -0.24
C PRO A 139 -1.70 -20.62 0.31
N VAL A 140 -1.37 -20.99 1.55
CA VAL A 140 -1.89 -22.21 2.21
C VAL A 140 -3.39 -22.17 2.38
N ILE A 141 -3.95 -21.02 2.78
CA ILE A 141 -5.39 -20.88 3.00
C ILE A 141 -6.13 -21.09 1.67
N ARG A 142 -5.66 -20.44 0.60
CA ARG A 142 -6.25 -20.61 -0.73
C ARG A 142 -6.17 -22.06 -1.24
N ARG A 143 -5.04 -22.75 -1.06
CA ARG A 143 -4.84 -24.10 -1.60
C ARG A 143 -5.53 -25.20 -0.79
N ARG A 144 -5.55 -25.10 0.55
CA ARG A 144 -6.08 -26.16 1.42
C ARG A 144 -7.51 -25.88 1.90
N LYS A 145 -7.93 -24.62 1.96
CA LYS A 145 -9.19 -24.17 2.58
C LYS A 145 -9.85 -23.06 1.74
N VAL A 146 -10.16 -23.36 0.48
CA VAL A 146 -10.71 -22.37 -0.47
C VAL A 146 -12.04 -21.76 -0.02
N ILE A 147 -12.88 -22.51 0.70
CA ILE A 147 -14.14 -22.00 1.26
C ILE A 147 -13.86 -20.90 2.29
N LEU A 148 -12.88 -21.12 3.19
CA LEU A 148 -12.44 -20.12 4.16
C LEU A 148 -11.90 -18.86 3.46
N HIS A 149 -11.11 -19.02 2.39
CA HIS A 149 -10.60 -17.91 1.58
C HIS A 149 -11.77 -17.07 1.03
N ARG A 150 -12.80 -17.72 0.48
CA ARG A 150 -13.98 -17.03 -0.08
C ARG A 150 -14.78 -16.29 0.98
N ILE A 151 -15.12 -16.94 2.10
CA ILE A 151 -15.90 -16.33 3.19
C ILE A 151 -15.14 -15.13 3.77
N ASN A 152 -13.86 -15.31 4.11
CA ASN A 152 -13.02 -14.21 4.60
C ASN A 152 -12.86 -13.13 3.52
N GLY A 153 -12.87 -13.47 2.23
CA GLY A 153 -12.70 -12.52 1.14
C GLY A 153 -13.87 -11.56 1.03
N TYR A 154 -15.10 -12.08 1.11
CA TYR A 154 -16.30 -11.25 1.15
C TYR A 154 -16.38 -10.41 2.42
N ALA A 155 -16.01 -10.97 3.58
CA ALA A 155 -15.97 -10.21 4.83
C ALA A 155 -14.97 -9.04 4.76
N VAL A 156 -13.75 -9.29 4.24
CA VAL A 156 -12.73 -8.25 4.04
C VAL A 156 -13.20 -7.19 3.06
N LEU A 157 -13.80 -7.58 1.92
CA LEU A 157 -14.33 -6.62 0.94
C LEU A 157 -15.40 -5.73 1.56
N PHE A 158 -16.36 -6.32 2.29
CA PHE A 158 -17.40 -5.57 2.98
C PHE A 158 -16.79 -4.57 3.98
N CYS A 159 -15.91 -5.05 4.88
CA CYS A 159 -15.25 -4.20 5.87
C CYS A 159 -14.50 -3.04 5.22
N LEU A 160 -13.67 -3.31 4.21
CA LEU A 160 -12.82 -2.29 3.59
C LEU A 160 -13.63 -1.30 2.75
N ILE A 161 -14.66 -1.72 2.01
CA ILE A 161 -15.50 -0.81 1.21
C ILE A 161 -16.27 0.13 2.14
N VAL A 162 -16.92 -0.40 3.19
CA VAL A 162 -17.66 0.44 4.15
C VAL A 162 -16.69 1.35 4.91
N ALA A 163 -15.52 0.86 5.31
CA ALA A 163 -14.49 1.69 5.94
C ALA A 163 -14.05 2.84 5.04
N VAL A 164 -13.85 2.60 3.74
CA VAL A 164 -13.47 3.65 2.77
C VAL A 164 -14.59 4.66 2.58
N ALA A 165 -15.85 4.22 2.53
CA ALA A 165 -17.01 5.12 2.45
C ALA A 165 -17.08 6.05 3.66
N CYS A 166 -17.04 5.50 4.88
CA CYS A 166 -17.01 6.30 6.12
C CYS A 166 -15.75 7.19 6.21
N GLY A 167 -14.61 6.67 5.75
CA GLY A 167 -13.35 7.41 5.62
C GLY A 167 -13.47 8.64 4.71
N SER A 168 -14.24 8.52 3.62
CA SER A 168 -14.48 9.61 2.67
C SER A 168 -15.37 10.70 3.26
N VAL A 169 -16.32 10.35 4.14
CA VAL A 169 -17.13 11.33 4.88
C VAL A 169 -16.27 12.15 5.83
N ILE A 170 -15.40 11.49 6.61
CA ILE A 170 -14.49 12.18 7.55
C ILE A 170 -13.37 12.94 6.82
N ALA A 171 -12.99 12.53 5.60
CA ALA A 171 -11.94 13.18 4.81
C ALA A 171 -12.22 14.67 4.56
N ARG A 172 -13.49 15.07 4.49
CA ARG A 172 -13.91 16.48 4.33
C ARG A 172 -13.31 17.41 5.40
N ARG A 173 -13.14 16.91 6.63
CA ARG A 173 -12.63 17.70 7.77
C ARG A 173 -11.30 17.20 8.33
N SER A 174 -10.82 16.06 7.83
CA SER A 174 -9.54 15.50 8.26
C SER A 174 -8.40 16.46 7.92
N PHE A 175 -7.50 16.67 8.87
CA PHE A 175 -6.35 17.57 8.74
C PHE A 175 -6.78 19.00 8.36
N GLY A 176 -7.78 19.52 9.07
CA GLY A 176 -8.33 20.86 8.84
C GLY A 176 -9.20 21.01 7.59
N GLY A 177 -9.39 19.94 6.81
CA GLY A 177 -10.17 20.00 5.58
C GLY A 177 -9.51 20.80 4.46
N GLU A 178 -8.17 20.81 4.41
CA GLU A 178 -7.44 21.40 3.29
C GLU A 178 -7.74 20.65 1.97
N ALA A 179 -7.84 21.39 0.87
CA ALA A 179 -8.13 20.83 -0.45
C ALA A 179 -7.09 19.77 -0.88
N ASN A 180 -5.81 19.96 -0.52
CA ASN A 180 -4.75 19.01 -0.78
C ASN A 180 -4.99 17.67 -0.05
N SER A 181 -5.31 17.73 1.24
CA SER A 181 -5.65 16.54 2.03
C SER A 181 -6.92 15.86 1.49
N GLN A 182 -7.99 16.62 1.26
CA GLN A 182 -9.24 16.08 0.71
C GLN A 182 -9.05 15.37 -0.63
N SER A 183 -8.39 16.02 -1.59
CA SER A 183 -8.17 15.45 -2.91
C SER A 183 -7.40 14.12 -2.85
N SER A 184 -6.34 14.05 -2.03
CA SER A 184 -5.57 12.82 -1.85
C SER A 184 -6.40 11.67 -1.26
N TYR A 185 -7.24 11.94 -0.25
CA TYR A 185 -8.13 10.93 0.34
C TYR A 185 -9.23 10.47 -0.62
N TYR A 186 -9.84 11.39 -1.38
CA TYR A 186 -10.89 11.03 -2.34
C TYR A 186 -10.34 10.22 -3.51
N VAL A 187 -9.17 10.58 -4.03
CA VAL A 187 -8.52 9.78 -5.09
C VAL A 187 -8.14 8.39 -4.58
N GLN A 188 -7.58 8.30 -3.36
CA GLN A 188 -7.34 7.00 -2.74
C GLN A 188 -8.62 6.16 -2.62
N ALA A 189 -9.73 6.75 -2.16
CA ALA A 189 -11.00 6.07 -2.02
C ALA A 189 -11.51 5.52 -3.37
N ILE A 190 -11.49 6.36 -4.41
CA ILE A 190 -11.90 5.97 -5.77
C ILE A 190 -11.05 4.81 -6.27
N MET A 191 -9.74 4.87 -6.11
CA MET A 191 -8.82 3.81 -6.55
C MET A 191 -9.11 2.48 -5.83
N ILE A 192 -9.35 2.50 -4.52
CA ILE A 192 -9.64 1.30 -3.73
C ILE A 192 -10.99 0.71 -4.16
N ILE A 193 -12.03 1.54 -4.27
CA ILE A 193 -13.37 1.08 -4.68
C ILE A 193 -13.33 0.51 -6.09
N TYR A 194 -12.69 1.20 -7.04
CA TYR A 194 -12.55 0.71 -8.41
C TYR A 194 -11.83 -0.64 -8.47
N ALA A 195 -10.70 -0.77 -7.76
CA ALA A 195 -9.98 -2.04 -7.71
C ALA A 195 -10.81 -3.16 -7.05
N ALA A 196 -11.60 -2.84 -6.02
CA ALA A 196 -12.50 -3.78 -5.37
C ALA A 196 -13.60 -4.28 -6.33
N LEU A 197 -14.26 -3.36 -7.05
CA LEU A 197 -15.29 -3.68 -8.04
C LEU A 197 -14.73 -4.56 -9.16
N MET A 198 -13.56 -4.20 -9.70
CA MET A 198 -12.89 -5.01 -10.72
C MET A 198 -12.49 -6.39 -10.21
N GLY A 199 -12.08 -6.50 -8.94
CA GLY A 199 -11.84 -7.79 -8.30
C GLY A 199 -13.08 -8.65 -8.19
N ILE A 200 -14.20 -8.08 -7.74
CA ILE A 200 -15.50 -8.78 -7.63
C ILE A 200 -15.97 -9.23 -9.01
N TYR A 201 -15.89 -8.35 -10.02
CA TYR A 201 -16.28 -8.66 -11.39
C TYR A 201 -15.52 -9.87 -11.97
N ASN A 202 -14.22 -9.98 -11.66
CA ASN A 202 -13.37 -11.04 -12.19
C ASN A 202 -13.35 -12.31 -11.32
N VAL A 203 -13.95 -12.34 -10.11
CA VAL A 203 -13.80 -13.45 -9.16
C VAL A 203 -14.27 -14.80 -9.71
N LYS A 204 -15.31 -14.79 -10.55
CA LYS A 204 -15.84 -15.98 -11.25
C LYS A 204 -15.38 -16.09 -12.71
N LYS A 205 -14.87 -15.00 -13.32
CA LYS A 205 -14.54 -14.93 -14.74
C LYS A 205 -13.09 -15.29 -15.02
N ASP A 206 -12.18 -14.62 -14.31
CA ASP A 206 -10.74 -14.80 -14.47
C ASP A 206 -10.07 -14.57 -13.11
N THR A 207 -9.72 -15.69 -12.46
CA THR A 207 -9.10 -15.64 -11.13
C THR A 207 -7.71 -15.00 -11.14
N ARG A 208 -7.04 -14.88 -12.30
CA ARG A 208 -5.77 -14.17 -12.46
C ARG A 208 -6.00 -12.67 -12.43
N ARG A 209 -6.97 -12.16 -13.20
CA ARG A 209 -7.37 -10.75 -13.14
C ARG A 209 -7.88 -10.38 -11.75
N HIS A 210 -8.71 -11.23 -11.14
CA HIS A 210 -9.15 -11.05 -9.75
C HIS A 210 -7.96 -10.85 -8.81
N ARG A 211 -6.95 -11.74 -8.84
CA ARG A 211 -5.74 -11.59 -8.02
C ARG A 211 -5.04 -10.25 -8.25
N LYS A 212 -4.82 -9.86 -9.51
CA LYS A 212 -4.13 -8.60 -9.85
C LYS A 212 -4.89 -7.39 -9.28
N TRP A 213 -6.23 -7.38 -9.38
CA TRP A 213 -7.06 -6.32 -8.82
C TRP A 213 -7.10 -6.31 -7.28
N MET A 214 -7.13 -7.47 -6.62
CA MET A 214 -7.08 -7.54 -5.16
C MET A 214 -5.72 -7.10 -4.60
N LEU A 215 -4.62 -7.38 -5.31
CA LEU A 215 -3.30 -6.82 -4.95
C LEU A 215 -3.32 -5.29 -5.01
N ARG A 216 -3.80 -4.70 -6.12
CA ARG A 216 -3.96 -3.25 -6.26
C ARG A 216 -4.78 -2.66 -5.12
N MET A 217 -5.96 -3.23 -4.85
CA MET A 217 -6.85 -2.75 -3.79
C MET A 217 -6.13 -2.67 -2.44
N VAL A 218 -5.46 -3.74 -2.02
CA VAL A 218 -4.81 -3.79 -0.70
C VAL A 218 -3.57 -2.93 -0.64
N THR A 219 -2.81 -2.83 -1.73
CA THR A 219 -1.67 -1.91 -1.82
C THR A 219 -2.12 -0.46 -1.77
N TYR A 220 -3.18 -0.06 -2.49
CA TYR A 220 -3.75 1.28 -2.39
C TYR A 220 -4.26 1.60 -1.00
N PHE A 221 -4.94 0.64 -0.34
CA PHE A 221 -5.36 0.77 1.04
C PHE A 221 -4.19 0.98 2.01
N ALA A 222 -3.08 0.25 1.81
CA ALA A 222 -1.89 0.36 2.64
C ALA A 222 -1.12 1.70 2.47
N SER A 223 -1.38 2.48 1.41
CA SER A 223 -0.65 3.73 1.17
C SER A 223 -0.78 4.77 2.29
N VAL A 224 -1.86 4.72 3.11
CA VAL A 224 -1.97 5.59 4.31
C VAL A 224 -0.91 5.30 5.38
N LEU A 225 -0.36 4.08 5.44
CA LEU A 225 0.73 3.74 6.35
C LEU A 225 2.01 4.44 5.92
N THR A 226 2.33 4.33 4.63
CA THR A 226 3.50 5.01 4.06
C THR A 226 3.36 6.53 4.11
N ALA A 227 2.15 7.06 3.90
CA ALA A 227 1.88 8.48 4.08
C ALA A 227 2.24 8.96 5.50
N ARG A 228 1.96 8.17 6.54
CA ARG A 228 2.38 8.51 7.91
C ARG A 228 3.90 8.49 8.08
N LEU A 229 4.57 7.50 7.50
CA LEU A 229 6.04 7.42 7.54
C LEU A 229 6.71 8.59 6.82
N ILE A 230 6.11 9.10 5.74
CA ILE A 230 6.58 10.30 5.02
C ILE A 230 6.22 11.58 5.80
N ALA A 231 5.02 11.67 6.37
CA ALA A 231 4.55 12.85 7.07
C ALA A 231 5.38 13.17 8.33
N LEU A 232 5.88 12.16 9.05
CA LEU A 232 6.70 12.35 10.25
C LEU A 232 7.97 13.18 9.99
N PRO A 233 8.89 12.78 9.09
CA PRO A 233 10.05 13.60 8.76
C PRO A 233 9.66 14.88 8.03
N ALA A 234 8.62 14.89 7.20
CA ALA A 234 8.16 16.11 6.51
C ALA A 234 7.81 17.24 7.50
N ARG A 235 7.13 16.91 8.61
CA ARG A 235 6.81 17.89 9.67
C ARG A 235 8.06 18.45 10.34
N ALA A 236 9.07 17.61 10.60
CA ALA A 236 10.34 18.03 11.17
C ALA A 236 11.10 18.96 10.20
N ILE A 237 11.10 18.64 8.90
CA ILE A 237 11.70 19.49 7.86
C ILE A 237 10.99 20.84 7.77
N MET A 238 9.65 20.86 7.74
CA MET A 238 8.85 22.10 7.73
C MET A 238 9.17 23.00 8.94
N THR A 239 9.37 22.38 10.10
CA THR A 239 9.76 23.08 11.34
C THR A 239 11.14 23.74 11.23
N VAL A 240 12.10 23.05 10.62
CA VAL A 240 13.46 23.61 10.40
C VAL A 240 13.44 24.73 9.37
N ILE A 241 12.65 24.60 8.31
CA ILE A 241 12.49 25.64 7.28
C ILE A 241 11.81 26.89 7.90
N GLY A 242 10.80 26.69 8.75
CA GLY A 242 10.19 27.76 9.54
C GLY A 242 9.28 28.71 8.75
N THR A 243 9.01 28.48 7.47
CA THR A 243 8.18 29.36 6.62
C THR A 243 6.80 28.79 6.29
N TYR A 244 6.41 27.66 6.88
CA TYR A 244 5.13 27.00 6.60
C TYR A 244 4.04 27.48 7.55
N TYR A 245 2.86 27.76 7.00
CA TYR A 245 1.66 28.16 7.74
C TYR A 245 0.45 27.40 7.18
N THR A 246 -0.51 27.09 8.05
CA THR A 246 -1.83 26.60 7.64
C THR A 246 -2.93 27.51 8.15
N VAL A 247 -4.08 27.48 7.49
CA VAL A 247 -5.22 28.33 7.85
C VAL A 247 -6.10 27.60 8.87
N TRP A 248 -6.48 28.31 9.92
CA TRP A 248 -7.30 27.81 11.02
C TRP A 248 -8.48 28.76 11.27
N ARG A 249 -9.61 28.22 11.70
CA ARG A 249 -10.70 29.04 12.24
C ARG A 249 -10.42 29.44 13.68
N CYS A 250 -10.89 30.61 14.07
CA CYS A 250 -10.69 31.11 15.43
C CYS A 250 -11.39 30.24 16.49
N ASP A 251 -12.58 29.69 16.21
CA ASP A 251 -13.25 28.76 17.11
C ASP A 251 -12.45 27.46 17.34
N GLU A 252 -11.77 26.94 16.32
CA GLU A 252 -10.83 25.82 16.45
C GLU A 252 -9.64 26.18 17.36
N VAL A 253 -9.05 27.36 17.14
CA VAL A 253 -7.91 27.87 17.93
C VAL A 253 -8.30 28.04 19.41
N ILE A 254 -9.45 28.66 19.67
CA ILE A 254 -9.97 28.88 21.03
C ILE A 254 -10.22 27.54 21.73
N ASN A 255 -10.88 26.60 21.04
CA ASN A 255 -11.19 25.28 21.60
C ASN A 255 -9.93 24.46 21.91
N LEU A 256 -8.87 24.60 21.11
CA LEU A 256 -7.63 23.86 21.28
C LEU A 256 -6.71 24.46 22.34
N LEU A 257 -6.48 25.78 22.33
CA LEU A 257 -5.55 26.43 23.25
C LEU A 257 -6.13 26.60 24.67
N ARG A 258 -7.42 26.93 24.80
CA ARG A 258 -8.11 27.15 26.08
C ARG A 258 -7.40 28.10 27.05
N ALA A 259 -6.61 29.03 26.52
CA ALA A 259 -5.79 29.97 27.27
C ALA A 259 -6.04 31.40 26.73
N PRO A 260 -6.94 32.19 27.36
CA PRO A 260 -7.33 33.50 26.86
C PRO A 260 -6.15 34.47 26.65
N GLU A 261 -5.19 34.49 27.57
CA GLU A 261 -4.00 35.35 27.48
C GLU A 261 -3.13 35.01 26.27
N THR A 262 -2.89 33.70 26.02
CA THR A 262 -2.13 33.23 24.86
C THR A 262 -2.84 33.51 23.55
N ILE A 263 -4.18 33.38 23.53
CA ILE A 263 -4.99 33.68 22.35
C ILE A 263 -4.95 35.18 22.06
N GLN A 264 -5.10 36.04 23.06
CA GLN A 264 -5.07 37.49 22.89
C GLN A 264 -3.69 37.99 22.42
N GLY A 265 -2.61 37.41 22.93
CA GLY A 265 -1.25 37.76 22.52
C GLY A 265 -0.88 37.30 21.10
N SER A 266 -1.23 36.06 20.74
CA SER A 266 -0.79 35.45 19.46
C SER A 266 -1.82 35.56 18.33
N PHE A 267 -3.11 35.67 18.66
CA PHE A 267 -4.22 35.69 17.72
C PHE A 267 -5.32 36.70 18.15
N PRO A 268 -5.01 38.00 18.29
CA PRO A 268 -5.95 39.01 18.79
C PRO A 268 -7.25 39.10 17.98
N GLN A 269 -7.19 38.78 16.68
CA GLN A 269 -8.34 38.71 15.78
C GLN A 269 -9.38 37.64 16.18
N CYS A 270 -9.01 36.64 16.99
CA CYS A 270 -9.95 35.65 17.51
C CYS A 270 -10.77 36.15 18.72
N THR A 271 -10.41 37.31 19.28
CA THR A 271 -11.05 37.90 20.47
C THR A 271 -11.78 39.22 20.19
N SER A 272 -11.88 39.65 18.93
CA SER A 272 -12.36 40.99 18.54
C SER A 272 -13.89 41.19 18.59
N GLY A 273 -14.63 40.35 19.33
CA GLY A 273 -16.10 40.44 19.44
C GLY A 273 -16.89 39.99 18.20
N ILE A 274 -16.20 39.57 17.13
CA ILE A 274 -16.79 38.95 15.93
C ILE A 274 -16.99 37.45 16.22
N ASN A 275 -18.00 36.83 15.59
CA ASN A 275 -18.21 35.39 15.68
C ASN A 275 -16.93 34.60 15.29
N PRO A 276 -16.29 33.86 16.22
CA PRO A 276 -15.03 33.16 15.95
C PRO A 276 -15.14 32.07 14.87
N ALA A 277 -16.36 31.65 14.52
CA ALA A 277 -16.62 30.71 13.44
C ALA A 277 -16.37 31.27 12.03
N ASP A 278 -16.37 32.60 11.89
CA ASP A 278 -16.28 33.29 10.59
C ASP A 278 -14.90 33.91 10.35
N VAL A 279 -14.02 33.88 11.36
CA VAL A 279 -12.68 34.44 11.32
C VAL A 279 -11.64 33.33 11.12
N TYR A 280 -10.71 33.57 10.20
CA TYR A 280 -9.62 32.66 9.87
C TYR A 280 -8.26 33.30 10.13
N VAL A 281 -7.31 32.49 10.59
CA VAL A 281 -5.97 32.94 11.00
C VAL A 281 -4.91 31.99 10.45
N ALA A 282 -3.75 32.54 10.11
CA ALA A 282 -2.59 31.74 9.74
C ALA A 282 -1.88 31.25 11.01
N VAL A 283 -1.64 29.95 11.10
CA VAL A 283 -0.93 29.31 12.22
C VAL A 283 0.36 28.70 11.70
N HIS A 284 1.48 29.05 12.31
CA HIS A 284 2.78 28.51 11.96
C HIS A 284 2.87 27.00 12.16
N ALA A 285 3.47 26.30 11.20
CA ALA A 285 3.65 24.85 11.21
C ALA A 285 4.99 24.48 11.86
N SER A 286 4.96 24.02 13.11
CA SER A 286 6.15 23.63 13.86
C SER A 286 5.86 22.46 14.81
N THR A 287 6.81 21.54 14.97
CA THR A 287 6.73 20.44 15.93
C THR A 287 7.37 20.75 17.30
N ARG A 288 7.92 21.96 17.49
CA ARG A 288 8.65 22.34 18.71
C ARG A 288 7.80 23.09 19.74
N ASP A 289 6.64 23.58 19.31
CA ASP A 289 5.87 24.59 20.05
C ASP A 289 4.54 24.02 20.59
N LEU A 290 3.57 24.91 20.85
CA LEU A 290 2.23 24.58 21.33
C LEU A 290 1.52 23.48 20.50
N PRO A 291 0.56 22.74 21.07
CA PRO A 291 -0.23 21.73 20.34
C PRO A 291 -0.86 22.24 19.05
N LEU A 292 -1.20 23.53 19.00
CA LEU A 292 -1.73 24.20 17.81
C LEU A 292 -0.71 24.21 16.64
N HIS A 293 0.57 24.49 16.90
CA HIS A 293 1.62 24.46 15.89
C HIS A 293 1.92 23.04 15.41
N VAL A 294 1.92 22.07 16.33
CA VAL A 294 2.11 20.65 16.01
C VAL A 294 0.99 20.17 15.09
N ALA A 295 -0.24 20.58 15.38
CA ALA A 295 -1.38 20.29 14.53
C ALA A 295 -1.27 20.99 13.17
N SER A 296 -0.82 22.26 13.13
CA SER A 296 -0.59 22.98 11.87
C SER A 296 0.46 22.29 10.99
N ALA A 297 1.56 21.81 11.56
CA ALA A 297 2.55 21.00 10.84
C ALA A 297 1.95 19.70 10.31
N ALA A 298 1.10 19.05 11.10
CA ALA A 298 0.41 17.85 10.67
C ALA A 298 -0.55 18.10 9.51
N ARG A 299 -1.27 19.22 9.51
CA ARG A 299 -2.15 19.65 8.41
C ARG A 299 -1.36 19.88 7.12
N ALA A 300 -0.31 20.70 7.20
CA ALA A 300 0.54 21.04 6.05
C ALA A 300 1.17 19.80 5.38
N ALA A 301 1.66 18.85 6.19
CA ALA A 301 2.40 17.71 5.66
C ALA A 301 1.51 16.59 5.10
N GLN A 302 0.27 16.43 5.59
CA GLN A 302 -0.49 15.20 5.37
C GLN A 302 -0.87 14.97 3.91
N GLY A 303 -1.48 15.97 3.24
CA GLY A 303 -1.95 15.81 1.87
C GLY A 303 -0.82 15.47 0.90
N MET A 304 0.29 16.22 0.99
CA MET A 304 1.51 15.95 0.21
C MET A 304 2.04 14.54 0.47
N ALA A 305 2.18 14.14 1.73
CA ALA A 305 2.70 12.83 2.10
C ALA A 305 1.82 11.70 1.56
N LEU A 306 0.50 11.88 1.55
CA LEU A 306 -0.44 10.90 1.01
C LEU A 306 -0.35 10.81 -0.52
N TRP A 307 -0.22 11.94 -1.23
CA TRP A 307 0.01 11.92 -2.68
C TRP A 307 1.28 11.16 -3.07
N ILE A 308 2.39 11.46 -2.41
CA ILE A 308 3.66 10.77 -2.65
C ILE A 308 3.49 9.26 -2.38
N ALA A 309 2.84 8.90 -1.27
CA ALA A 309 2.58 7.51 -0.95
C ALA A 309 1.71 6.82 -2.01
N ILE A 310 0.65 7.45 -2.51
CA ILE A 310 -0.22 6.91 -3.57
C ILE A 310 0.62 6.59 -4.82
N VAL A 311 1.46 7.52 -5.28
CA VAL A 311 2.31 7.32 -6.46
C VAL A 311 3.28 6.15 -6.26
N ILE A 312 3.95 6.07 -5.11
CA ILE A 312 4.83 4.95 -4.76
C ILE A 312 4.07 3.62 -4.83
N HIS A 313 2.83 3.58 -4.35
CA HIS A 313 2.02 2.35 -4.31
C HIS A 313 1.49 1.95 -5.69
N ILE A 314 1.15 2.91 -6.55
CA ILE A 314 0.80 2.67 -7.96
C ILE A 314 1.97 2.01 -8.68
N ILE A 315 3.16 2.62 -8.61
CA ILE A 315 4.34 2.10 -9.31
C ILE A 315 4.76 0.75 -8.71
N GLY A 316 4.80 0.67 -7.38
CA GLY A 316 5.23 -0.53 -6.66
C GLY A 316 4.35 -1.75 -6.93
N VAL A 317 3.02 -1.58 -6.99
CA VAL A 317 2.13 -2.72 -7.24
C VAL A 317 2.23 -3.23 -8.67
N GLU A 318 2.38 -2.36 -9.66
CA GLU A 318 2.55 -2.78 -11.06
C GLU A 318 3.86 -3.51 -11.25
N PHE A 319 4.96 -2.99 -10.68
CA PHE A 319 6.25 -3.66 -10.69
C PHE A 319 6.18 -5.05 -10.05
N TYR A 320 5.51 -5.18 -8.89
CA TYR A 320 5.31 -6.47 -8.23
C TYR A 320 4.46 -7.44 -9.06
N ILE A 321 3.37 -6.96 -9.69
CA ILE A 321 2.53 -7.78 -10.55
C ILE A 321 3.34 -8.28 -11.76
N PHE A 322 4.12 -7.41 -12.39
CA PHE A 322 4.97 -7.75 -13.53
C PHE A 322 5.99 -8.83 -13.17
N GLN A 323 6.73 -8.66 -12.09
CA GLN A 323 7.72 -9.65 -11.64
C GLN A 323 7.11 -10.99 -11.26
N THR A 324 5.89 -10.98 -10.69
CA THR A 324 5.23 -12.20 -10.24
C THR A 324 4.34 -12.84 -11.31
N ASP A 325 4.24 -12.29 -12.52
CA ASP A 325 3.31 -12.81 -13.53
C ASP A 325 3.74 -14.19 -14.05
N ALA A 326 5.01 -14.34 -14.44
CA ALA A 326 5.56 -15.59 -14.98
C ALA A 326 5.62 -16.72 -13.93
N ALA A 327 5.98 -16.42 -12.68
CA ALA A 327 6.02 -17.39 -11.59
C ALA A 327 4.65 -17.98 -11.22
N ASN A 328 3.56 -17.35 -11.70
CA ASN A 328 2.20 -17.84 -11.54
C ASN A 328 1.69 -18.62 -12.78
N GLN A 329 2.45 -18.71 -13.87
CA GLN A 329 2.06 -19.46 -15.08
C GLN A 329 2.36 -20.97 -14.98
N VAL A 330 3.45 -21.37 -14.30
CA VAL A 330 3.86 -22.78 -14.18
C VAL A 330 3.90 -23.17 -12.71
N ARG A 331 3.09 -24.14 -12.28
CA ARG A 331 3.13 -24.65 -10.92
C ARG A 331 2.87 -26.16 -10.86
N LEU A 332 3.94 -26.96 -10.73
CA LEU A 332 3.97 -28.43 -10.54
C LEU A 332 3.64 -29.29 -11.78
N ASN A 333 4.24 -29.07 -12.96
CA ASN A 333 3.88 -29.82 -14.18
C ASN A 333 2.38 -29.80 -14.53
N PHE A 334 1.62 -28.94 -13.84
CA PHE A 334 0.27 -28.55 -14.14
C PHE A 334 0.35 -27.07 -14.45
N ALA A 335 0.04 -26.73 -15.71
CA ALA A 335 -0.37 -25.39 -16.03
C ALA A 335 -1.65 -25.11 -15.21
N LEU A 336 -1.76 -23.95 -14.55
CA LEU A 336 -3.04 -23.58 -13.93
C LEU A 336 -4.15 -23.44 -15.00
N GLU A 337 -3.76 -23.26 -16.26
CA GLU A 337 -4.47 -23.52 -17.53
C GLU A 337 -3.42 -23.52 -18.67
N PRO A 338 -3.63 -24.23 -19.79
CA PRO A 338 -2.69 -24.30 -20.91
C PRO A 338 -2.31 -22.90 -21.44
N ARG A 339 -1.07 -22.75 -21.94
CA ARG A 339 -0.77 -21.65 -22.84
C ARG A 339 -1.53 -21.94 -24.13
N ASP A 340 -2.45 -21.08 -24.51
CA ASP A 340 -2.95 -21.06 -25.89
C ASP A 340 -1.77 -20.58 -26.77
N PHE A 341 -0.93 -21.52 -27.18
CA PHE A 341 -0.06 -21.35 -28.34
C PHE A 341 -0.91 -21.65 -29.59
N THR A 342 -1.91 -20.83 -29.84
CA THR A 342 -2.67 -20.83 -31.09
C THR A 342 -3.00 -19.41 -31.48
N GLN A 343 -1.99 -18.70 -31.96
CA GLN A 343 -2.21 -17.74 -33.03
C GLN A 343 -1.34 -18.19 -34.20
N ASN A 344 -2.04 -18.68 -35.22
CA ASN A 344 -1.53 -18.88 -36.58
C ASN A 344 -0.94 -17.58 -37.14
#